data_AF-A0A2V5LM58-F1
#
_entry.id   AF-A0A2V5LM58-F1
#
_cell.length_a   1.000
_cell.length_b   1.000
_cell.length_c   1.000
_cell.angle_alpha   90.00
_cell.angle_beta   90.00
_cell.angle_gamma   90.00
#
_symmetry.space_group_name_H-M   'P 1'
#
loop_
_entity.id
_entity.type
_entity.pdbx_description
1 polymer ?
#
loop_
_entity_poly.entity_id
_entity_poly.type
_entity_poly.pdbx_seq_one_letter_code
_entity_poly.pdbx_strand_id
1 'polypeptide(L)'
;MPQVFADQFGWEQIVGSVAHVYHHLKLEDQKRVAIFCQNYGEAGAIDFFGPKLELPPAISGHQNYFLWGPRDWNGEVILVLDTNGDDEREQFGSVEDLGQIVSSPWAMPFERRMHIFLCRDLKISVRELWPRVKNWL
;
A
#
# COMPACT_ATOMS: atom_id res chain seq x y z
N MET A 1 24.23 2.38 11.24
CA MET A 1 24.03 3.41 10.19
C MET A 1 23.04 4.44 10.72
N PRO A 2 23.07 5.71 10.26
CA PRO A 2 22.04 6.68 10.62
C PRO A 2 20.67 6.23 10.10
N GLN A 3 19.64 6.27 10.95
CA GLN A 3 18.30 5.72 10.70
C GLN A 3 17.68 6.18 9.36
N VAL A 4 17.86 7.46 9.00
CA VAL A 4 17.27 8.10 7.82
C VAL A 4 17.73 7.48 6.49
N PHE A 5 18.95 6.94 6.45
CA PHE A 5 19.46 6.25 5.26
C PHE A 5 19.03 4.78 5.23
N ALA A 6 18.84 4.15 6.41
CA ALA A 6 18.33 2.79 6.50
C ALA A 6 16.87 2.71 6.01
N ASP A 7 16.05 3.71 6.34
CA ASP A 7 14.63 3.77 6.00
C ASP A 7 14.34 4.04 4.51
N GLN A 8 15.35 4.38 3.68
CA GLN A 8 15.20 4.59 2.22
C GLN A 8 15.78 3.44 1.38
N PHE A 9 16.50 2.49 1.99
CA PHE A 9 16.94 1.29 1.28
C PHE A 9 15.74 0.39 1.02
N GLY A 10 15.37 0.21 -0.25
CA GLY A 10 14.24 -0.63 -0.63
C GLY A 10 13.10 0.14 -1.29
N TRP A 11 13.03 1.46 -1.17
CA TRP A 11 11.92 2.26 -1.71
C TRP A 11 11.73 2.09 -3.21
N GLU A 12 12.81 2.21 -4.00
CA GLU A 12 12.75 1.99 -5.44
C GLU A 12 12.29 0.58 -5.79
N GLN A 13 12.71 -0.44 -5.01
CA GLN A 13 12.29 -1.82 -5.24
C GLN A 13 10.82 -2.04 -4.85
N ILE A 14 10.36 -1.50 -3.72
CA ILE A 14 8.96 -1.52 -3.28
C ILE A 14 8.08 -0.90 -4.36
N VAL A 15 8.41 0.33 -4.78
CA VAL A 15 7.63 1.06 -5.78
C VAL A 15 7.67 0.34 -7.12
N GLY A 16 8.81 -0.26 -7.49
CA GLY A 16 8.95 -1.10 -8.68
C GLY A 16 8.04 -2.33 -8.66
N SER A 17 7.95 -3.05 -7.53
CA SER A 17 7.03 -4.18 -7.36
C SER A 17 5.56 -3.74 -7.43
N VAL A 18 5.21 -2.62 -6.78
CA VAL A 18 3.85 -2.07 -6.85
C VAL A 18 3.50 -1.63 -8.26
N ALA A 19 4.42 -0.98 -8.98
CA ALA A 19 4.22 -0.59 -10.37
C ALA A 19 4.04 -1.82 -11.27
N HIS A 20 4.86 -2.86 -11.08
CA HIS A 20 4.71 -4.11 -11.82
C HIS A 20 3.31 -4.68 -11.64
N VAL A 21 2.84 -4.82 -10.40
CA VAL A 21 1.50 -5.31 -10.10
C VAL A 21 0.42 -4.40 -10.69
N TYR A 22 0.50 -3.09 -10.45
CA TYR A 22 -0.47 -2.10 -10.92
C TYR A 22 -0.66 -2.14 -12.44
N HIS A 23 0.43 -2.30 -13.19
CA HIS A 23 0.39 -2.37 -14.66
C HIS A 23 -0.07 -3.71 -15.23
N HIS A 24 -0.14 -4.76 -14.40
CA HIS A 24 -0.70 -6.06 -14.77
C HIS A 24 -2.15 -6.26 -14.30
N LEU A 25 -2.72 -5.29 -13.57
CA LEU A 25 -4.14 -5.30 -13.23
C LEU A 25 -5.01 -5.22 -14.48
N LYS A 26 -6.25 -5.70 -14.37
CA LYS A 26 -7.25 -5.45 -15.41
C LYS A 26 -7.50 -3.94 -15.52
N LEU A 27 -7.77 -3.46 -16.73
CA LEU A 27 -8.03 -2.04 -17.00
C LEU A 27 -9.17 -1.44 -16.16
N GLU A 28 -10.15 -2.26 -15.78
CA GLU A 28 -11.26 -1.85 -14.91
C GLU A 28 -10.78 -1.53 -13.48
N ASP A 29 -9.84 -2.32 -12.97
CA ASP A 29 -9.26 -2.16 -11.63
C ASP A 29 -8.24 -1.04 -11.61
N GLN A 30 -7.34 -1.00 -12.61
CA GLN A 30 -6.27 -0.02 -12.70
C GLN A 30 -6.77 1.43 -12.62
N LYS A 31 -7.97 1.70 -13.17
CA LYS A 31 -8.62 3.02 -13.16
C LYS A 31 -9.19 3.45 -11.80
N ARG A 32 -9.39 2.51 -10.87
CA ARG A 32 -10.17 2.72 -9.64
C ARG A 32 -9.41 2.29 -8.38
N VAL A 33 -8.32 1.56 -8.54
CA VAL A 33 -7.52 1.02 -7.45
C VAL A 33 -6.78 2.13 -6.72
N ALA A 34 -6.86 2.10 -5.39
CA ALA A 34 -5.99 2.89 -4.53
C ALA A 34 -4.78 2.05 -4.09
N ILE A 35 -3.73 2.71 -3.60
CA ILE A 35 -2.56 2.05 -3.00
C ILE A 35 -2.56 2.41 -1.51
N PHE A 36 -2.72 1.41 -0.64
CA PHE A 36 -2.63 1.55 0.81
C PHE A 36 -1.30 1.03 1.33
N CYS A 37 -0.62 1.88 2.11
CA CYS A 37 0.63 1.54 2.77
C CYS A 37 0.45 1.58 4.29
N GLN A 38 1.09 0.65 4.99
CA GLN A 38 0.93 0.50 6.44
C GLN A 38 1.66 1.58 7.23
N ASN A 39 2.67 2.22 6.62
CA ASN A 39 3.39 3.33 7.22
C ASN A 39 3.68 4.47 6.22
N TYR A 40 4.10 5.59 6.80
CA TYR A 40 4.43 6.82 6.08
C TYR A 40 5.69 6.72 5.21
N GLY A 41 6.61 5.80 5.52
CA GLY A 41 7.83 5.57 4.74
C GLY A 41 7.49 4.94 3.39
N GLU A 42 6.70 3.86 3.42
CA GLU A 42 6.15 3.23 2.22
C GLU A 42 5.27 4.19 1.40
N ALA A 43 4.33 4.88 2.08
CA ALA A 43 3.46 5.84 1.40
C ALA A 43 4.27 6.98 0.75
N GLY A 44 5.30 7.46 1.45
CA GLY A 44 6.24 8.46 0.96
C GLY A 44 7.05 7.96 -0.23
N ALA A 45 7.46 6.68 -0.22
CA ALA A 45 8.15 6.05 -1.35
C ALA A 45 7.28 6.04 -2.61
N ILE A 46 6.01 5.64 -2.49
CA ILE A 46 5.04 5.65 -3.59
C ILE A 46 4.83 7.07 -4.10
N ASP A 47 4.60 8.03 -3.22
CA ASP A 47 4.38 9.43 -3.64
C ASP A 47 5.63 10.07 -4.27
N PHE A 48 6.84 9.64 -3.89
CA PHE A 48 8.09 10.18 -4.43
C PHE A 48 8.51 9.54 -5.76
N PHE A 49 8.49 8.21 -5.85
CA PHE A 49 8.95 7.46 -7.04
C PHE A 49 7.81 7.09 -8.00
N GLY A 50 6.60 6.90 -7.49
CA GLY A 50 5.42 6.46 -8.25
C GLY A 50 5.02 7.35 -9.42
N PRO A 51 5.16 8.70 -9.37
CA PRO A 51 4.83 9.54 -10.51
C PRO A 51 5.61 9.21 -11.79
N LYS A 52 6.86 8.76 -11.68
CA LYS A 52 7.66 8.33 -12.84
C LYS A 52 7.21 6.99 -13.43
N LEU A 53 6.44 6.21 -12.67
CA LEU A 53 5.90 4.91 -13.04
C LEU A 53 4.38 4.95 -13.24
N GLU A 54 3.79 6.15 -13.34
CA GLU A 54 2.36 6.38 -13.55
C GLU A 54 1.46 5.76 -12.46
N LEU A 55 1.95 5.70 -11.22
CA LEU A 55 1.15 5.23 -10.09
C LEU A 55 0.27 6.36 -9.52
N PRO A 56 -0.93 6.03 -9.03
CA PRO A 56 -1.73 6.97 -8.24
C PRO A 56 -1.01 7.26 -6.91
N PRO A 57 -1.30 8.42 -6.28
CA PRO A 57 -0.73 8.74 -4.98
C PRO A 57 -1.23 7.75 -3.92
N ALA A 58 -0.37 7.46 -2.94
CA ALA A 58 -0.71 6.54 -1.86
C ALA A 58 -1.72 7.16 -0.88
N ILE A 59 -2.40 6.26 -0.17
CA ILE A 59 -3.16 6.54 1.04
C ILE A 59 -2.59 5.71 2.19
N SER A 60 -2.68 6.23 3.40
CA SER A 60 -2.23 5.53 4.60
C SER A 60 -2.95 6.08 5.81
N GLY A 61 -3.14 5.24 6.81
CA GLY A 61 -3.60 5.65 8.13
C GLY A 61 -2.51 6.26 9.01
N HIS A 62 -1.26 6.31 8.55
CA HIS A 62 -0.12 6.73 9.37
C HIS A 62 0.19 8.23 9.26
N GLN A 63 0.32 8.91 10.40
CA GLN A 63 0.71 10.33 10.50
C GLN A 63 -0.16 11.26 9.62
N ASN A 64 0.48 12.15 8.86
CA ASN A 64 -0.19 13.14 8.02
C ASN A 64 -1.05 12.51 6.90
N TYR A 65 -0.74 11.29 6.45
CA TYR A 65 -1.55 10.61 5.44
C TYR A 65 -2.98 10.38 5.91
N PHE A 66 -3.16 10.11 7.21
CA PHE A 66 -4.50 9.98 7.79
C PHE A 66 -5.34 11.24 7.61
N LEU A 67 -4.71 12.42 7.74
CA LEU A 67 -5.36 13.72 7.61
C LEU A 67 -5.69 14.06 6.15
N TRP A 68 -4.96 13.49 5.19
CA TRP A 68 -5.25 13.63 3.76
C TRP A 68 -6.43 12.77 3.31
N GLY A 69 -6.84 11.80 4.13
CA GLY A 69 -8.05 11.02 3.89
C GLY A 69 -7.89 9.95 2.81
N PRO A 70 -8.98 9.26 2.47
CA PRO A 70 -9.00 8.18 1.48
C PRO A 70 -8.90 8.68 0.02
N ARG A 71 -8.77 9.99 -0.20
CA ARG A 71 -8.85 10.64 -1.53
C ARG A 71 -10.14 10.21 -2.26
N ASP A 72 -10.04 9.74 -3.49
CA ASP A 72 -11.16 9.28 -4.32
C ASP A 72 -11.49 7.78 -4.11
N TRP A 73 -10.81 7.09 -3.20
CA TRP A 73 -11.06 5.68 -2.96
C TRP A 73 -12.43 5.44 -2.32
N ASN A 74 -13.24 4.60 -2.97
CA ASN A 74 -14.63 4.34 -2.59
C ASN A 74 -14.85 2.97 -1.93
N GLY A 75 -13.79 2.20 -1.68
CA GLY A 75 -13.88 0.88 -1.04
C GLY A 75 -13.94 -0.31 -2.02
N GLU A 76 -14.01 -0.08 -3.33
CA GLU A 76 -14.21 -1.17 -4.28
C GLU A 76 -12.94 -1.99 -4.57
N VAL A 77 -11.81 -1.33 -4.82
CA VAL A 77 -10.54 -2.00 -5.17
C VAL A 77 -9.37 -1.27 -4.53
N ILE A 78 -8.46 -2.00 -3.91
CA ILE A 78 -7.25 -1.45 -3.30
C ILE A 78 -6.09 -2.44 -3.36
N LEU A 79 -4.88 -1.94 -3.61
CA LEU A 79 -3.64 -2.66 -3.35
C LEU A 79 -3.19 -2.35 -1.92
N VAL A 80 -3.01 -3.38 -1.10
CA VAL A 80 -2.49 -3.25 0.26
C VAL A 80 -1.11 -3.85 0.33
N LEU A 81 -0.14 -3.10 0.83
CA LEU A 81 1.20 -3.61 1.13
C LEU A 81 1.19 -4.10 2.57
N ASP A 82 1.22 -5.42 2.79
CA ASP A 82 1.21 -6.01 4.14
C ASP A 82 1.98 -7.33 4.19
N THR A 83 2.13 -7.93 5.37
CA THR A 83 2.94 -9.12 5.63
C THR A 83 2.18 -10.45 5.55
N ASN A 84 0.89 -10.52 5.90
CA ASN A 84 0.13 -11.78 5.91
C ASN A 84 -1.28 -11.71 5.32
N GLY A 85 -1.87 -10.52 5.20
CA GLY A 85 -3.20 -10.35 4.60
C GLY A 85 -4.37 -10.72 5.52
N ASP A 86 -4.13 -10.97 6.81
CA ASP A 86 -5.15 -11.52 7.72
C ASP A 86 -6.26 -10.47 7.98
N ASP A 87 -5.88 -9.24 8.30
CA ASP A 87 -6.82 -8.12 8.50
C ASP A 87 -7.60 -7.81 7.21
N GLU A 88 -6.95 -7.87 6.05
CA GLU A 88 -7.57 -7.66 4.75
C GLU A 88 -8.65 -8.70 4.49
N ARG A 89 -8.38 -9.98 4.81
CA ARG A 89 -9.36 -11.07 4.63
C ARG A 89 -10.57 -10.90 5.55
N GLU A 90 -10.40 -10.28 6.71
CA GLU A 90 -11.52 -9.92 7.58
C GLU A 90 -12.31 -8.72 7.04
N GLN A 91 -11.66 -7.75 6.42
CA GLN A 91 -12.25 -6.47 6.00
C GLN A 91 -12.86 -6.47 4.59
N PHE A 92 -12.37 -7.33 3.69
CA PHE A 92 -12.75 -7.34 2.27
C PHE A 92 -13.48 -8.62 1.87
N GLY A 93 -14.30 -8.53 0.82
CA GLY A 93 -15.01 -9.68 0.24
C GLY A 93 -14.09 -10.61 -0.55
N SER A 94 -13.03 -10.08 -1.16
CA SER A 94 -12.02 -10.84 -1.88
C SER A 94 -10.61 -10.30 -1.60
N VAL A 95 -9.66 -11.20 -1.39
CA VAL A 95 -8.24 -10.87 -1.16
C VAL A 95 -7.37 -11.86 -1.90
N GLU A 96 -6.65 -11.35 -2.90
CA GLU A 96 -5.68 -12.09 -3.70
C GLU A 96 -4.26 -11.65 -3.32
N ASP A 97 -3.37 -12.60 -3.04
CA ASP A 97 -1.95 -12.34 -2.83
C ASP A 97 -1.25 -12.30 -4.20
N LEU A 98 -0.80 -11.11 -4.61
CA LEU A 98 -0.12 -10.89 -5.89
C LEU A 98 1.41 -11.07 -5.78
N GLY A 99 1.89 -11.55 -4.64
CA GLY A 99 3.26 -11.96 -4.42
C GLY A 99 4.04 -11.02 -3.52
N GLN A 100 5.21 -11.52 -3.13
CA GLN A 100 6.14 -10.84 -2.24
C GLN A 100 6.79 -9.65 -2.95
N ILE A 101 6.92 -8.53 -2.24
CA ILE A 101 7.68 -7.37 -2.67
C ILE A 101 9.16 -7.75 -2.76
N VAL A 102 9.78 -7.41 -3.90
CA VAL A 102 11.22 -7.59 -4.05
C VAL A 102 11.90 -6.59 -3.12
N SER A 103 12.61 -7.10 -2.12
CA SER A 103 13.31 -6.27 -1.13
C SER A 103 14.82 -6.51 -1.17
N SER A 104 15.58 -5.47 -0.83
CA SER A 104 17.04 -5.60 -0.62
C SER A 104 17.34 -6.54 0.55
N PRO A 105 18.42 -7.35 0.50
CA PRO A 105 18.90 -8.13 1.65
C PRO A 105 19.19 -7.29 2.89
N TRP A 106 19.40 -5.97 2.71
CA TRP A 106 19.74 -5.00 3.75
C TRP A 106 18.53 -4.22 4.30
N ALA A 107 17.34 -4.42 3.73
CA ALA A 107 16.11 -3.79 4.21
C ALA A 107 15.66 -4.36 5.56
N MET A 108 14.74 -3.67 6.24
CA MET A 108 14.27 -4.09 7.56
C MET A 108 13.57 -5.47 7.49
N PRO A 109 13.65 -6.32 8.54
CA PRO A 109 13.10 -7.67 8.50
C PRO A 109 11.59 -7.79 8.20
N PHE A 110 10.81 -6.77 8.52
CA PHE A 110 9.38 -6.70 8.19
C PHE A 110 9.16 -6.28 6.72
N GLU A 111 9.96 -5.35 6.19
CA GLU A 111 9.92 -4.95 4.78
C GLU A 111 10.30 -6.11 3.84
N ARG A 112 11.18 -7.01 4.29
CA ARG A 112 11.55 -8.22 3.54
C ARG A 112 10.43 -9.26 3.41
N ARG A 113 9.34 -9.13 4.17
CA ARG A 113 8.22 -10.09 4.18
C ARG A 113 6.92 -9.46 3.71
N MET A 114 6.97 -8.27 3.12
CA MET A 114 5.78 -7.64 2.57
C MET A 114 5.37 -8.30 1.27
N HIS A 115 4.07 -8.39 1.08
CA HIS A 115 3.34 -8.86 -0.08
C HIS A 115 2.44 -7.72 -0.56
N ILE A 116 2.00 -7.83 -1.81
CA ILE A 116 1.00 -6.93 -2.37
C ILE A 116 -0.30 -7.70 -2.48
N PHE A 117 -1.31 -7.28 -1.71
CA PHE A 117 -2.64 -7.86 -1.75
C PHE A 117 -3.58 -7.03 -2.61
N LEU A 118 -4.29 -7.66 -3.52
CA LEU A 118 -5.40 -7.04 -4.23
C LEU A 118 -6.70 -7.35 -3.48
N CYS A 119 -7.25 -6.32 -2.85
CA CYS A 119 -8.44 -6.43 -2.02
C CYS A 119 -9.63 -5.79 -2.73
N ARG A 120 -10.80 -6.42 -2.59
CA ARG A 120 -12.04 -5.97 -3.23
C ARG A 120 -13.22 -6.03 -2.31
N ASP A 121 -14.18 -5.16 -2.59
CA ASP A 121 -15.49 -5.12 -1.92
C ASP A 121 -15.32 -4.97 -0.40
N LEU A 122 -14.87 -3.78 0.03
CA LEU A 122 -14.79 -3.45 1.44
C LEU A 122 -16.14 -3.71 2.11
N LYS A 123 -16.15 -4.55 3.16
CA LYS A 123 -17.38 -5.02 3.83
C LYS A 123 -18.12 -3.92 4.59
N ILE A 124 -17.45 -2.82 4.90
CA ILE A 124 -17.99 -1.64 5.57
C ILE A 124 -17.77 -0.39 4.70
N SER A 125 -18.43 0.72 5.03
CA SER A 125 -18.17 1.96 4.30
C SER A 125 -16.75 2.48 4.55
N VAL A 126 -16.14 3.16 3.58
CA VAL A 126 -14.85 3.85 3.77
C VAL A 126 -14.91 4.82 4.96
N ARG A 127 -16.06 5.46 5.18
CA ARG A 127 -16.31 6.35 6.33
C ARG A 127 -16.21 5.62 7.67
N GLU A 128 -16.63 4.36 7.74
CA GLU A 128 -16.52 3.53 8.94
C GLU A 128 -15.12 2.93 9.11
N LEU A 129 -14.44 2.60 8.01
CA LEU A 129 -13.08 2.08 8.04
C LEU A 129 -12.07 3.15 8.42
N TRP A 130 -12.13 4.35 7.82
CA TRP A 130 -11.07 5.34 7.90
C TRP A 130 -10.64 5.67 9.34
N PRO A 131 -11.55 5.92 10.31
CA PRO A 131 -11.15 6.17 11.69
C PRO A 131 -10.37 5.01 12.36
N ARG A 132 -10.53 3.77 11.87
CA ARG A 132 -9.90 2.56 12.43
C ARG A 132 -8.47 2.37 11.97
N VAL A 133 -8.11 2.88 10.79
CA VAL A 133 -6.74 2.75 10.26
C VAL A 133 -5.78 3.79 10.84
N LYS A 134 -6.27 4.71 11.68
CA LYS A 134 -5.47 5.80 12.25
C LYS A 134 -4.31 5.28 13.09
N ASN A 135 -3.08 5.61 12.69
CA ASN A 135 -1.86 5.29 13.41
C ASN A 135 -0.93 6.52 13.55
N TRP A 136 -0.40 6.75 14.75
CA TRP A 136 0.54 7.84 15.08
C TRP A 136 1.93 7.36 15.47
N LEU A 137 2.15 6.04 15.55
CA LEU A 137 3.38 5.42 16.03
C LEU A 137 4.08 4.65 14.91
#